data_AF-A0A0C2FFB4-F1
#
_entry.id   AF-A0A0C2FFB4-F1
#
_cell.length_a   1.000
_cell.length_b   1.000
_cell.length_c   1.000
_cell.angle_alpha   90.00
_cell.angle_beta   90.00
_cell.angle_gamma   90.00
#
_symmetry.space_group_name_H-M   'P 1'
#
loop_
_entity.id
_entity.type
_entity.pdbx_description
1 polymer ?
#
loop_
_entity_poly.entity_id
_entity_poly.type
_entity_poly.pdbx_seq_one_letter_code
_entity_poly.pdbx_strand_id
1 'polypeptide(L)' 'MYGYNPKSEIYTNHARRTDMRMYLGPSNRLTRHLLKQHERSAPPDGVVNITHEMELVHIINVDEVKQTMRVLVYVVE' A
#
# COMPACT_ATOMS: atom_id res chain seq x y z
N MET A 1 -35.76 4.69 16.16
CA MET A 1 -35.38 3.41 15.54
C MET A 1 -34.01 3.58 14.91
N TYR A 2 -32.95 3.12 15.57
CA TYR A 2 -31.62 3.03 14.97
C TYR A 2 -31.44 1.60 14.45
N GLY A 3 -31.30 1.46 13.13
CA GLY A 3 -31.18 0.17 12.46
C GLY A 3 -29.85 -0.50 12.80
N TYR A 4 -29.93 -1.75 13.25
CA TYR A 4 -28.78 -2.64 13.39
C TYR A 4 -28.18 -2.88 12.00
N ASN A 5 -26.91 -2.50 11.80
CA ASN A 5 -26.18 -2.73 10.56
C ASN A 5 -25.15 -3.86 10.76
N PRO A 6 -25.48 -5.10 10.35
CA PRO A 6 -24.65 -6.29 10.58
C PRO A 6 -23.32 -6.26 9.83
N LYS A 7 -23.09 -5.31 8.92
CA LYS A 7 -21.80 -5.18 8.20
C LYS A 7 -20.71 -4.54 9.04
N SER A 8 -21.04 -3.83 10.13
CA SER A 8 -20.05 -3.16 10.98
C SER A 8 -19.30 -4.12 11.92
N GLU A 9 -19.90 -5.26 12.28
CA GLU A 9 -19.25 -6.33 13.06
C GLU A 9 -18.32 -7.22 12.22
N ILE A 10 -18.47 -7.21 10.89
CA ILE A 10 -17.63 -8.04 10.01
C ILE A 10 -16.23 -7.45 9.87
N TYR A 11 -16.10 -6.12 9.81
CA TYR A 11 -14.79 -5.47 9.68
C TYR A 11 -13.96 -5.45 10.98
N THR A 12 -14.60 -5.55 12.15
CA THR A 12 -13.89 -5.56 13.44
C THR A 12 -13.42 -6.95 13.87
N ASN A 13 -14.00 -8.02 13.32
CA ASN A 13 -13.71 -9.40 13.75
C ASN A 13 -12.67 -10.15 12.90
N HIS A 14 -12.33 -9.67 11.69
CA HIS A 14 -11.25 -10.28 10.90
C HIS A 14 -9.84 -10.04 11.46
N ALA A 15 -9.67 -9.11 12.42
CA ALA A 15 -8.38 -8.85 13.05
C ALA A 15 -8.03 -9.81 14.21
N ARG A 16 -8.90 -10.77 14.59
CA ARG A 16 -8.70 -11.56 15.82
C ARG A 16 -8.52 -13.07 15.68
N ARG A 17 -8.55 -13.64 14.47
CA ARG A 17 -8.23 -15.08 14.27
C ARG A 17 -7.61 -15.33 12.90
N THR A 18 -6.38 -14.89 12.70
CA THR A 18 -5.49 -15.50 11.70
C THR A 18 -4.51 -16.40 12.44
N ASP A 19 -4.59 -17.68 12.10
CA ASP A 19 -3.80 -18.78 12.60
C ASP A 19 -2.33 -18.42 12.85
N MET A 20 -1.91 -18.46 14.11
CA MET A 20 -0.57 -18.06 14.56
C MET A 20 0.52 -19.08 14.16
N ARG A 21 0.14 -20.18 13.48
CA ARG A 21 1.03 -21.30 13.11
C ARG A 21 1.64 -21.22 11.71
N MET A 22 1.24 -20.29 10.86
CA MET A 22 1.62 -20.30 9.43
C MET A 22 2.92 -19.55 9.07
N TYR A 23 3.70 -19.06 10.05
CA TYR A 23 4.82 -18.14 9.82
C TYR A 23 6.19 -18.63 10.37
N LEU A 24 6.58 -19.87 10.07
CA LEU A 24 7.82 -20.48 10.60
C LEU A 24 9.08 -20.32 9.71
N GLY A 25 8.98 -19.60 8.59
CA GLY A 25 10.12 -19.30 7.71
C GLY A 25 11.07 -18.25 8.30
N PRO A 26 12.38 -18.30 8.00
CA PRO A 26 13.36 -17.30 8.44
C PRO A 26 13.00 -15.87 7.98
N SER A 27 12.49 -15.70 6.75
CA SER A 27 12.05 -14.39 6.23
C SER A 27 10.92 -13.79 7.07
N ASN A 28 9.94 -14.61 7.47
CA ASN A 28 8.81 -14.14 8.28
C ASN A 28 9.24 -13.68 9.68
N ARG A 29 10.24 -14.35 10.27
CA ARG A 29 10.81 -13.94 11.55
C ARG A 29 11.52 -12.60 11.44
N LEU A 30 12.29 -12.40 10.38
CA LEU A 30 12.96 -11.13 10.10
C LEU A 30 11.95 -10.00 9.86
N THR A 31 10.96 -10.21 8.99
CA THR A 31 9.91 -9.21 8.71
C THR A 31 9.19 -8.80 10.00
N ARG A 32 8.81 -9.76 10.86
CA ARG A 32 8.17 -9.44 12.14
C ARG A 32 9.09 -8.65 13.06
N HIS A 33 10.37 -9.01 13.12
CA HIS A 33 11.34 -8.30 13.95
C HIS A 33 11.50 -6.83 13.52
N LEU A 34 11.70 -6.60 12.22
CA LEU A 34 11.81 -5.25 11.65
C LEU A 34 10.55 -4.42 11.87
N LEU A 35 9.37 -4.99 11.56
CA LEU A 35 8.09 -4.29 11.72
C LEU A 35 7.73 -3.99 13.17
N LYS A 36 8.20 -4.79 14.14
CA LYS A 36 7.93 -4.55 15.57
C LYS A 36 8.58 -3.25 16.07
N GLN A 37 9.70 -2.85 15.48
CA GLN A 37 10.47 -1.67 15.90
C GLN A 37 10.27 -0.46 14.99
N HIS A 38 9.57 -0.62 13.86
CA HIS A 38 9.40 0.41 12.85
C HIS A 38 8.23 1.36 13.17
N GLU A 39 8.54 2.64 13.35
CA GLU A 39 7.52 3.70 13.42
C GLU A 39 7.07 4.09 12.01
N ARG A 40 5.87 3.67 11.60
CA ARG A 40 5.39 3.82 10.22
C ARG A 40 5.12 5.27 9.81
N SER A 41 4.87 6.14 10.78
CA SER A 41 4.56 7.54 10.54
C SER A 41 5.79 8.44 10.55
N ALA A 42 6.95 7.90 10.96
CA ALA A 42 8.21 8.63 10.95
C ALA A 42 8.87 8.55 9.57
N PRO A 43 9.34 9.67 9.00
CA PRO A 43 10.21 9.62 7.83
C PRO A 43 11.54 8.95 8.21
N PRO A 44 12.27 8.38 7.25
CA PRO A 44 13.62 7.89 7.48
C PRO A 44 14.53 9.02 8.00
N ASP A 45 15.48 8.68 8.86
CA ASP A 45 16.46 9.63 9.36
C ASP A 45 17.40 10.09 8.24
N GLY A 46 17.73 11.39 8.21
CA GLY A 46 18.70 11.97 7.27
C GLY A 46 18.12 12.34 5.90
N VAL A 47 19.01 12.59 4.94
CA VAL A 47 18.63 12.93 3.55
C VAL A 47 18.38 11.65 2.77
N VAL A 48 17.18 11.51 2.22
CA VAL A 48 16.80 10.39 1.36
C VAL A 48 16.81 10.85 -0.08
N ASN A 49 17.66 10.23 -0.90
CA ASN A 49 17.63 10.42 -2.35
C ASN A 49 16.67 9.40 -2.96
N ILE A 50 15.57 9.89 -3.55
CA ILE A 50 14.58 9.05 -4.20
C ILE A 50 14.77 9.15 -5.70
N THR A 51 15.12 8.03 -6.32
CA THR A 51 15.24 7.91 -7.77
C THR A 51 13.99 7.23 -8.29
N HIS A 52 13.33 7.81 -9.28
CA HIS A 52 12.19 7.17 -9.93
C HIS A 52 12.56 6.92 -11.39
N GLU A 53 12.22 5.74 -11.88
CA GLU A 53 12.23 5.43 -13.30
C GLU A 53 10.79 5.34 -13.79
N MET A 54 10.47 6.09 -14.85
CA MET A 54 9.12 6.14 -15.40
C MET A 54 9.11 5.59 -16.83
N GLU A 55 8.27 4.60 -17.07
CA GLU A 55 8.07 4.02 -18.40
C GLU A 55 6.69 4.43 -18.94
N LEU A 56 6.67 5.13 -20.07
CA LEU A 56 5.44 5.47 -20.78
C LEU A 56 4.96 4.27 -21.58
N VAL A 57 3.83 3.69 -21.15
CA VAL A 57 3.29 2.46 -21.74
C VAL A 57 2.32 2.79 -22.88
N HIS A 58 1.41 3.73 -22.64
CA HIS A 58 0.35 4.03 -23.58
C HIS A 58 -0.17 5.46 -23.44
N ILE A 59 -0.46 6.11 -24.57
CA ILE A 59 -1.23 7.35 -24.61
C ILE A 59 -2.69 6.98 -24.77
N ILE A 60 -3.49 7.19 -23.72
CA ILE A 60 -4.90 6.80 -23.67
C ILE A 60 -5.75 7.78 -24.49
N ASN A 61 -5.50 9.07 -24.31
CA ASN A 61 -6.22 10.11 -25.02
C ASN A 61 -5.43 11.43 -25.03
N VAL A 62 -5.63 12.21 -26.08
CA VAL A 62 -5.26 13.62 -26.15
C VAL A 62 -6.54 14.43 -26.38
N ASP A 63 -6.75 15.47 -25.59
CA ASP A 63 -7.80 16.47 -25.82
C ASP A 63 -7.10 17.79 -26.11
N GLU A 64 -7.02 18.16 -27.39
CA GLU A 64 -6.32 19.37 -27.85
C GLU A 64 -7.07 20.64 -27.46
N VAL A 65 -8.40 20.60 -27.37
CA VAL A 65 -9.18 21.78 -26.98
C VAL A 65 -8.91 22.15 -25.53
N LYS A 66 -8.81 21.13 -24.65
CA LYS A 66 -8.47 21.34 -23.24
C LYS A 66 -6.97 21.36 -22.94
N GLN A 67 -6.13 21.07 -23.93
CA GLN A 67 -4.68 20.90 -23.77
C GLN A 67 -4.34 19.87 -22.68
N THR A 68 -5.03 18.73 -22.68
CA THR A 68 -4.80 17.66 -21.70
C THR A 68 -4.46 16.35 -22.39
N MET A 69 -3.53 15.59 -21.81
CA MET A 69 -3.17 14.26 -22.27
C MET A 69 -3.29 13.28 -21.11
N ARG A 70 -3.93 12.14 -21.36
CA ARG A 70 -4.04 11.03 -20.41
C ARG A 70 -3.13 9.91 -20.87
N VAL A 71 -2.23 9.50 -19.99
CA VAL A 71 -1.23 8.45 -20.26
C VAL A 71 -1.27 7.38 -19.18
N LEU A 72 -0.88 6.17 -19.56
CA LEU A 72 -0.53 5.09 -18.65
C LEU A 72 0.99 5.05 -18.51
N VAL A 73 1.47 5.16 -17.27
CA VAL A 73 2.89 5.05 -16.94
C VAL A 73 3.09 3.97 -15.89
N TYR A 74 4.18 3.21 -15.98
CA TYR A 74 4.71 2.46 -14.85
C TYR A 74 5.75 3.32 -14.15
N VAL A 75 5.68 3.36 -12.82
CA VAL A 75 6.67 4.03 -11.97
C VAL A 75 7.40 2.93 -11.20
N VAL A 76 8.71 2.85 -11.40
CA VAL A 76 9.59 1.97 -10.63
C VAL A 76 10.23 2.84 -9.54
N GLU A 77 9.96 2.45 -8.30
CA GLU A 77 10.53 3.02 -7.07
C GLU A 77 11.85 2.34 -6.67
#